data_AF-A0A7V0YCY0-F1
#
_entry.id   AF-A0A7V0YCY0-F1
#
_cell.length_a   1.000
_cell.length_b   1.000
_cell.length_c   1.000
_cell.angle_alpha   90.00
_cell.angle_beta   90.00
_cell.angle_gamma   90.00
#
_symmetry.space_group_name_H-M   'P 1'
#
loop_
_entity.id
_entity.type
_entity.pdbx_description
1 polymer ?
#
loop_
_entity_poly.entity_id
_entity_poly.type
_entity_poly.pdbx_seq_one_letter_code
_entity_poly.pdbx_strand_id
1 'polypeptide(L)' 'MRAIRIHEHGGPEVLRYEEVPVPEPARGEARVKVEAIGLNFLDT' A
#
# COMPACT_ATOMS: atom_id res chain seq x y z
N MET A 1 -4.24 3.61 -9.05
CA MET A 1 -2.92 2.95 -8.86
C MET A 1 -3.14 1.54 -8.35
N ARG A 2 -2.17 0.63 -8.56
CA ARG A 2 -2.23 -0.71 -7.99
C ARG A 2 -1.57 -0.73 -6.61
N ALA A 3 -2.15 -1.45 -5.66
CA ALA A 3 -1.66 -1.57 -4.29
C ALA A 3 -1.97 -2.95 -3.72
N ILE A 4 -1.21 -3.35 -2.69
CA ILE A 4 -1.56 -4.48 -1.83
C ILE A 4 -2.42 -3.94 -0.69
N ARG A 5 -3.60 -4.52 -0.45
CA ARG A 5 -4.49 -4.16 0.66
C ARG A 5 -4.83 -5.36 1.53
N ILE A 6 -4.89 -5.12 2.82
CA ILE A 6 -5.29 -6.06 3.87
C ILE A 6 -6.65 -5.57 4.39
N HIS A 7 -7.66 -6.42 4.33
CA HIS A 7 -9.02 -6.10 4.79
C HIS A 7 -9.42 -6.90 6.04
N GLU A 8 -8.64 -7.94 6.38
CA GLU A 8 -8.83 -8.83 7.52
C GLU A 8 -7.48 -9.27 8.07
N HIS A 9 -7.39 -9.63 9.34
CA HIS A 9 -6.14 -10.11 9.94
C HIS A 9 -5.85 -11.55 9.48
N GLY A 10 -4.60 -11.85 9.16
CA GLY A 10 -4.17 -13.18 8.73
C GLY A 10 -2.73 -13.19 8.22
N GLY A 11 -2.29 -14.31 7.65
CA GLY A 11 -1.00 -14.43 7.00
C GLY A 11 -1.00 -13.87 5.56
N PRO A 12 0.04 -14.15 4.76
CA PRO A 12 0.17 -13.64 3.39
C PRO A 12 -1.05 -13.92 2.47
N GLU A 13 -1.87 -14.92 2.79
CA GLU A 13 -3.09 -15.26 2.08
C GLU A 13 -4.15 -14.15 2.08
N VAL A 14 -4.10 -13.20 3.01
CA VAL A 14 -5.06 -12.08 3.05
C VAL A 14 -4.62 -10.87 2.21
N LEU A 15 -3.43 -10.91 1.60
CA LEU A 15 -2.90 -9.84 0.76
C LEU A 15 -3.64 -9.78 -0.57
N ARG A 16 -4.34 -8.66 -0.84
CA ARG A 16 -5.09 -8.47 -2.09
C ARG A 16 -4.40 -7.44 -2.99
N TYR A 17 -4.04 -7.85 -4.21
CA TYR A 17 -3.54 -6.93 -5.23
C TYR A 17 -4.70 -6.28 -5.99
N GLU A 18 -4.98 -5.02 -5.67
CA GLU A 18 -6.17 -4.31 -6.16
C GLU A 18 -5.85 -2.94 -6.74
N GLU A 19 -6.80 -2.42 -7.53
CA GLU A 19 -6.75 -1.06 -8.04
C GLU A 19 -7.47 -0.11 -7.09
N VAL A 20 -6.81 0.99 -6.73
CA VAL A 20 -7.32 2.02 -5.84
C VAL A 20 -7.18 3.40 -6.49
N PRO A 21 -7.97 4.42 -6.09
CA PRO A 21 -7.77 5.79 -6.54
C PRO A 21 -6.35 6.28 -6.26
N VAL A 22 -5.82 7.14 -7.13
CA VAL A 22 -4.56 7.83 -6.87
C VAL A 22 -4.84 8.93 -5.85
N PRO A 23 -4.13 9.00 -4.71
CA PRO A 23 -4.35 10.06 -3.73
C PRO A 23 -3.84 11.40 -4.27
N GLU A 24 -4.50 12.48 -3.85
CA GLU A 24 -4.06 13.86 -4.06
C GLU A 24 -3.43 14.39 -2.77
N PRO A 25 -2.22 14.97 -2.83
CA PRO A 25 -1.54 15.47 -1.64
C PRO A 25 -2.21 16.73 -1.09
N ALA A 26 -2.29 16.86 0.24
CA ALA A 26 -2.72 18.09 0.90
C ALA A 26 -1.59 19.12 0.99
N ARG A 27 -1.89 20.30 1.57
CA ARG A 27 -0.88 21.34 1.81
C ARG A 27 0.22 20.81 2.74
N GLY A 28 1.45 20.77 2.24
CA GLY A 28 2.62 20.30 2.99
C GLY A 28 2.95 18.83 2.76
N GLU A 29 2.19 18.13 1.93
CA GLU A 29 2.46 16.73 1.56
C GLU A 29 3.09 16.63 0.17
N ALA A 30 3.74 15.50 -0.10
CA ALA A 30 4.25 15.15 -1.41
C ALA A 30 3.66 13.80 -1.85
N ARG A 31 3.34 13.68 -3.14
CA ARG A 31 2.98 12.40 -3.75
C ARG A 31 4.20 11.77 -4.42
N VAL A 32 4.51 10.55 -4.04
CA VAL A 32 5.65 9.80 -4.58
C VAL A 32 5.14 8.65 -5.45
N LYS A 33 5.72 8.52 -6.65
CA LYS A 33 5.55 7.32 -7.47
C LYS A 33 6.54 6.26 -6.98
N VAL A 34 6.02 5.17 -6.43
CA VAL A 34 6.83 4.10 -5.85
C VAL A 34 7.36 3.18 -6.96
N GLU A 35 8.68 3.07 -7.08
CA GLU A 35 9.34 2.14 -8.02
C GLU A 35 9.74 0.81 -7.35
N ALA A 36 9.99 0.83 -6.03
CA ALA A 36 10.30 -0.34 -5.22
C ALA A 36 9.86 -0.16 -3.77
N ILE A 37 9.61 -1.27 -3.07
CA ILE A 37 9.32 -1.31 -1.63
C ILE A 37 10.17 -2.37 -0.94
N GLY A 38 10.46 -2.15 0.35
CA GLY A 38 11.03 -3.15 1.24
C GLY A 38 9.95 -3.77 2.12
N LEU A 39 10.15 -5.03 2.52
CA LEU A 39 9.37 -5.69 3.55
C LEU A 39 10.13 -5.65 4.87
N ASN A 40 9.41 -5.44 5.97
CA ASN A 40 9.92 -5.37 7.32
C ASN A 40 9.26 -6.44 8.20
N PHE A 41 9.91 -6.78 9.31
CA PHE A 41 9.33 -7.69 10.32
C PHE A 41 8.02 -7.18 10.93
N LEU A 42 7.78 -5.87 10.89
CA LEU A 42 6.54 -5.25 11.41
C LEU A 42 5.34 -5.46 10.47
N ASP A 43 5.55 -5.93 9.23
CA ASP A 43 4.48 -6.07 8.24
C ASP A 43 3.58 -7.32 8.46
N THR A 44 3.71 -8.00 9.62
CA THR A 44 2.98 -9.23 9.98
C THR A 44 1.83 -8.95 10.94
#